data_AF-A0A9Q8CKF1-F1
#
_entry.id   AF-A0A9Q8CKF1-F1
#
_cell.length_a   1.000
_cell.length_b   1.000
_cell.length_c   1.000
_cell.angle_alpha   90.00
_cell.angle_beta   90.00
_cell.angle_gamma   90.00
#
_symmetry.space_group_name_H-M   'P 1'
#
loop_
_entity.id
_entity.type
_entity.pdbx_description
1 polymer ?
#
loop_
_entity_poly.entity_id
_entity_poly.type
_entity_poly.pdbx_seq_one_letter_code
_entity_poly.pdbx_strand_id
1 'polypeptide(L)' 'MENQVTAMRESIKRLLDDESITGYAIFKETGISQSTIGNLRNGKRSIDNLSLKNAEALYRMTLEN' A
#
# COMPACT_ATOMS: atom_id res chain seq x y z
N MET A 1 -16.28 18.04 -2.40
CA MET A 1 -16.53 16.63 -2.05
C MET A 1 -15.27 15.87 -2.39
N GLU A 2 -14.58 15.34 -1.38
CA GLU A 2 -13.39 14.53 -1.60
C GLU A 2 -13.84 13.16 -2.15
N ASN A 3 -13.32 12.79 -3.33
CA ASN A 3 -13.73 11.59 -4.05
C ASN A 3 -13.27 10.33 -3.28
N GLN A 4 -14.16 9.39 -2.97
CA GLN A 4 -13.82 8.17 -2.20
C GLN A 4 -12.74 7.30 -2.88
N VAL A 5 -12.65 7.33 -4.21
CA VAL A 5 -11.56 6.65 -4.95
C VAL A 5 -10.19 7.29 -4.69
N THR A 6 -10.15 8.61 -4.49
CA THR A 6 -8.94 9.33 -4.10
C THR A 6 -8.50 8.92 -2.70
N ALA A 7 -9.45 8.65 -1.78
CA ALA A 7 -9.14 8.29 -0.40
C ALA A 7 -8.35 6.97 -0.28
N MET A 8 -8.77 5.89 -0.97
CA MET A 8 -8.05 4.61 -0.91
C MET A 8 -6.62 4.73 -1.44
N ARG A 9 -6.46 5.39 -2.60
CA ARG A 9 -5.15 5.59 -3.23
C ARG A 9 -4.20 6.34 -2.29
N GLU A 10 -4.66 7.45 -1.73
CA GLU A 10 -3.84 8.28 -0.85
C GLU A 10 -3.51 7.56 0.46
N SER A 11 -4.43 6.78 1.02
CA SER A 11 -4.13 5.93 2.19
C SER A 11 -3.03 4.92 1.90
N ILE A 12 -3.12 4.18 0.79
CA ILE A 12 -2.08 3.23 0.38
C ILE A 12 -0.76 3.95 0.15
N LYS A 13 -0.78 5.13 -0.48
CA LYS A 13 0.41 5.94 -0.70
C LYS A 13 1.07 6.35 0.62
N ARG A 14 0.31 6.86 1.59
CA ARG A 14 0.82 7.22 2.92
C ARG A 14 1.42 6.03 3.66
N LEU A 15 0.76 4.87 3.63
CA LEU A 15 1.29 3.62 4.19
C LEU A 15 2.64 3.23 3.57
N LEU A 16 2.76 3.35 2.24
CA LEU A 16 3.99 3.01 1.54
C LEU A 16 5.10 4.02 1.79
N ASP A 17 4.78 5.31 1.91
CA ASP A 17 5.74 6.39 2.14
C ASP A 17 6.17 6.49 3.62
N ASP A 18 5.46 5.82 4.55
CA ASP A 18 5.83 5.77 5.97
C ASP A 18 7.04 4.85 6.20
N GLU A 19 8.18 5.46 6.54
CA GLU A 19 9.44 4.77 6.82
C GLU A 19 9.43 4.01 8.15
N SER A 20 8.54 4.36 9.10
CA SER A 20 8.41 3.64 10.37
C SER A 20 7.80 2.25 10.17
N ILE A 21 7.03 2.08 9.10
CA ILE A 21 6.42 0.81 8.73
C ILE A 21 7.39 0.05 7.83
N THR A 22 7.95 -1.05 8.34
CA THR A 22 8.91 -1.85 7.55
C THR A 22 8.22 -2.63 6.44
N GLY A 23 8.94 -2.91 5.35
CA GLY A 23 8.44 -3.81 4.30
C GLY A 23 8.11 -5.20 4.84
N TYR A 24 8.81 -5.66 5.89
CA TYR A 24 8.49 -6.90 6.58
C TYR A 24 7.13 -6.83 7.30
N ALA A 25 6.81 -5.74 7.98
CA ALA A 25 5.52 -5.54 8.64
C ALA A 25 4.37 -5.58 7.61
N ILE A 26 4.52 -4.85 6.49
CA ILE A 26 3.52 -4.87 5.41
C ILE A 26 3.39 -6.27 4.82
N PHE A 27 4.50 -7.01 4.62
CA PHE A 27 4.45 -8.40 4.15
C PHE A 27 3.70 -9.31 5.12
N LYS A 28 3.95 -9.17 6.43
CA LYS A 28 3.32 -10.00 7.47
C LYS A 28 1.80 -9.82 7.49
N GLU A 29 1.32 -8.61 7.27
CA GLU A 29 -0.11 -8.28 7.30
C GLU A 29 -0.79 -8.57 5.95
N THR A 30 -0.18 -8.15 4.85
CA THR A 30 -0.83 -8.15 3.52
C THR A 30 -0.50 -9.37 2.67
N GLY A 31 0.55 -10.12 3.02
CA GLY A 31 1.12 -11.19 2.19
C GLY A 31 1.84 -10.70 0.92
N ILE A 32 1.93 -9.39 0.69
CA ILE A 32 2.62 -8.82 -0.47
C ILE A 32 4.12 -8.91 -0.25
N SER A 33 4.85 -9.49 -1.21
CA SER A 33 6.31 -9.65 -1.09
C SER A 33 7.04 -8.33 -0.82
N GLN A 34 8.09 -8.39 0.01
CA GLN A 34 8.95 -7.23 0.30
C GLN A 34 9.57 -6.62 -0.96
N SER A 35 9.86 -7.43 -1.99
CA SER A 35 10.32 -6.93 -3.30
C SER A 35 9.25 -6.08 -4.00
N THR A 36 7.99 -6.51 -3.97
CA THR A 36 6.88 -5.72 -4.53
C THR A 36 6.69 -4.42 -3.75
N ILE A 37 6.74 -4.46 -2.42
CA ILE A 37 6.66 -3.27 -1.56
C ILE A 37 7.80 -2.30 -1.88
N GLY A 38 9.03 -2.79 -1.99
CA GLY A 38 10.19 -1.99 -2.38
C GLY A 38 10.00 -1.34 -3.75
N ASN A 39 9.48 -2.08 -4.74
CA ASN A 39 9.19 -1.56 -6.08
C ASN A 39 8.09 -0.49 -6.08
N LEU A 40 7.12 -0.57 -5.16
CA LEU A 40 6.11 0.47 -5.00
C LEU A 40 6.72 1.73 -4.37
N ARG A 41 7.50 1.56 -3.30
CA ARG A 41 8.18 2.67 -2.60
C ARG A 41 9.14 3.45 -3.47
N ASN A 42 9.89 2.75 -4.32
CA ASN A 42 10.87 3.38 -5.21
C ASN A 42 10.30 3.81 -6.57
N GLY A 43 8.98 3.73 -6.76
CA GLY A 43 8.31 4.14 -8.00
C GLY A 43 8.57 3.24 -9.22
N LYS A 44 9.28 2.11 -9.08
CA LYS A 44 9.43 1.12 -10.17
C LYS A 44 8.11 0.45 -10.54
N ARG A 45 7.11 0.51 -9.66
CA ARG A 45 5.73 0.07 -9.88
C ARG A 45 4.74 1.12 -9.37
N SER A 46 3.73 1.46 -10.18
CA SER A 46 2.64 2.33 -9.75
C SER A 46 1.60 1.57 -8.92
N ILE A 47 0.99 2.26 -7.94
CA ILE A 47 -0.21 1.81 -7.21
C ILE A 47 -1.35 1.50 -8.20
N ASP A 48 -1.44 2.24 -9.31
CA ASP A 48 -2.43 2.02 -10.38
C ASP A 48 -2.29 0.65 -11.07
N ASN A 49 -1.12 0.03 -10.96
CA ASN A 49 -0.82 -1.28 -11.54
C ASN A 49 -0.89 -2.41 -10.49
N LEU A 50 -1.56 -2.19 -9.36
CA LEU A 50 -1.85 -3.25 -8.39
C LEU A 50 -3.06 -4.07 -8.83
N SER A 51 -3.04 -5.37 -8.49
CA SER A 51 -4.27 -6.14 -8.53
C SER A 51 -5.24 -5.61 -7.46
N LEU A 52 -6.55 -5.72 -7.71
CA LEU A 52 -7.57 -5.33 -6.75
C LEU A 52 -7.33 -5.98 -5.37
N LYS A 53 -7.01 -7.28 -5.36
CA LYS A 53 -6.62 -8.02 -4.15
C LYS A 53 -5.52 -7.34 -3.34
N ASN A 54 -4.45 -6.89 -4.00
CA ASN A 54 -3.32 -6.25 -3.32
C ASN A 54 -3.66 -4.84 -2.87
N ALA A 55 -4.44 -4.10 -3.66
CA ALA A 55 -4.91 -2.77 -3.27
C ALA A 55 -5.81 -2.84 -2.02
N GLU A 56 -6.75 -3.78 -1.98
CA GLU A 56 -7.62 -4.01 -0.81
C GLU A 56 -6.84 -4.45 0.42
N ALA A 57 -5.82 -5.31 0.26
CA ALA A 57 -4.99 -5.75 1.38
C ALA A 57 -4.20 -4.60 2.00
N LEU A 58 -3.57 -3.75 1.16
CA LEU A 58 -2.89 -2.55 1.64
C LEU A 58 -3.87 -1.57 2.28
N TYR A 59 -5.04 -1.35 1.68
CA TYR A 59 -6.03 -0.43 2.22
C TYR A 59 -6.57 -0.88 3.59
N ARG A 60 -6.88 -2.17 3.78
CA ARG A 60 -7.30 -2.70 5.08
C ARG A 60 -6.28 -2.42 6.17
N MET A 61 -5.00 -2.62 5.88
CA MET A 61 -3.91 -2.30 6.82
C MET A 61 -3.92 -0.81 7.24
N THR A 62 -4.41 0.10 6.40
CA THR A 62 -4.51 1.54 6.75
C THR A 62 -5.68 1.89 7.67
N LEU A 63 -6.63 0.97 7.87
CA LEU A 63 -7.82 1.19 8.71
C LEU A 63 -7.66 0.59 10.11
N GLU A 64 -6.71 -0.33 10.29
CA GLU A 64 -6.48 -1.08 11.53
C GLU A 64 -5.30 -0.53 12.36
N ASN A 65 -4.68 0.57 11.93
CA ASN A 65 -3.62 1.31 12.61
C ASN A 65 -4.01 2.79 12.79
#